data_AF-A0A1E3KMG0-F1
#
_entry.id   AF-A0A1E3KMG0-F1
#
_cell.length_a   1.000
_cell.length_b   1.000
_cell.length_c   1.000
_cell.angle_alpha   90.00
_cell.angle_beta   90.00
_cell.angle_gamma   90.00
#
_symmetry.space_group_name_H-M   'P 1'
#
loop_
_entity.id
_entity.type
_entity.pdbx_description
1 polymer ?
#
loop_
_entity_poly.entity_id
_entity_poly.type
_entity_poly.pdbx_seq_one_letter_code
_entity_poly.pdbx_strand_id
1 'polypeptide(L)'
;MQEAQEGPEHDLKKLAAQSLNKSYQGLQQQIQQTTSPQQKAQLKNQLNDVHQEISDRTQKQLKAFAKQNPEIKQPDSEPDQSLKR
;
A
#
# COMPACT_ATOMS: atom_id res chain seq x y z
N MET A 1 -14.68 -17.63 7.47
CA MET A 1 -14.44 -16.20 7.15
C MET A 1 -15.55 -15.80 6.18
N GLN A 2 -16.51 -14.99 6.61
CA GLN A 2 -17.62 -14.56 5.75
C GLN A 2 -17.14 -13.44 4.83
N GLU A 3 -16.99 -13.76 3.53
CA GLU A 3 -16.86 -12.78 2.46
C GLU A 3 -18.25 -12.14 2.26
N ALA A 4 -18.50 -11.05 2.99
CA ALA A 4 -19.76 -10.32 2.89
C ALA A 4 -19.82 -9.54 1.56
N GLN A 5 -20.68 -10.02 0.65
CA GLN A 5 -21.23 -9.34 -0.53
C GLN A 5 -20.24 -8.44 -1.31
N GLU A 6 -19.51 -9.07 -2.24
CA GLU A 6 -18.70 -8.37 -3.24
C GLU A 6 -19.59 -7.70 -4.30
N GLY A 7 -19.82 -6.39 -4.14
CA GLY A 7 -20.38 -5.55 -5.19
C GLY A 7 -19.31 -5.11 -6.21
N PRO A 8 -19.70 -4.52 -7.35
CA PRO A 8 -18.77 -4.08 -8.41
C PRO A 8 -17.69 -3.10 -7.92
N GLU A 9 -17.95 -2.37 -6.82
CA GLU A 9 -16.95 -1.50 -6.20
C GLU A 9 -15.76 -2.26 -5.59
N HIS A 10 -15.94 -3.49 -5.12
CA HIS A 10 -14.86 -4.32 -4.58
C HIS A 10 -13.93 -4.80 -5.70
N ASP A 11 -14.50 -5.27 -6.81
CA ASP A 11 -13.74 -5.67 -8.00
C ASP A 11 -12.98 -4.50 -8.63
N LEU A 12 -13.61 -3.34 -8.74
CA LEU A 12 -12.94 -2.11 -9.21
C LEU A 12 -11.77 -1.73 -8.29
N LYS A 13 -11.94 -1.87 -6.98
CA LYS A 13 -10.87 -1.60 -6.02
C LYS A 13 -9.71 -2.59 -6.20
N LYS A 14 -10.00 -3.89 -6.38
CA LYS A 14 -9.00 -4.93 -6.62
C LYS A 14 -8.23 -4.69 -7.92
N LEU A 15 -8.93 -4.38 -9.01
CA LEU A 15 -8.32 -4.05 -10.30
C LEU A 15 -7.41 -2.83 -10.20
N ALA A 16 -7.86 -1.77 -9.54
CA ALA A 16 -7.04 -0.58 -9.35
C ALA A 16 -5.78 -0.85 -8.51
N ALA A 17 -5.87 -1.68 -7.46
CA ALA A 17 -4.70 -2.08 -6.67
C ALA A 17 -3.70 -2.93 -7.49
N GLN A 18 -4.20 -3.84 -8.32
CA GLN A 18 -3.36 -4.63 -9.24
C GLN A 18 -2.64 -3.73 -10.25
N SER A 19 -3.34 -2.76 -10.83
CA SER A 19 -2.75 -1.81 -11.77
C SER A 19 -1.65 -0.96 -11.12
N LEU A 20 -1.88 -0.45 -9.90
CA LEU A 20 -0.87 0.31 -9.16
C LEU A 20 0.36 -0.54 -8.84
N ASN A 21 0.18 -1.77 -8.36
CA ASN A 21 1.30 -2.67 -8.08
C ASN A 21 2.10 -3.02 -9.34
N LYS A 22 1.42 -3.26 -10.47
CA LYS A 22 2.09 -3.48 -11.76
C LYS A 22 2.85 -2.25 -12.23
N SER A 23 2.28 -1.07 -12.08
CA SER A 23 2.95 0.20 -12.41
C SER A 23 4.21 0.39 -11.56
N TYR A 24 4.11 0.16 -10.24
CA TYR A 24 5.24 0.24 -9.33
C TYR A 24 6.38 -0.71 -9.73
N GLN A 25 6.07 -1.98 -9.97
CA GLN A 25 7.05 -2.97 -10.41
C GLN A 25 7.68 -2.59 -11.76
N GLY A 26 6.87 -2.11 -12.71
CA GLY A 26 7.36 -1.66 -14.02
C GLY A 26 8.32 -0.47 -13.90
N LEU A 27 7.99 0.52 -13.06
CA LEU A 27 8.84 1.68 -12.80
C LEU A 27 10.16 1.27 -12.13
N GLN A 28 10.14 0.32 -11.18
CA GLN A 28 11.38 -0.22 -10.58
C GLN A 28 12.31 -0.80 -11.64
N GLN A 29 11.77 -1.60 -12.57
CA GLN A 29 12.54 -2.19 -13.67
C GLN A 29 13.09 -1.11 -14.61
N GLN A 30 12.27 -0.11 -14.96
CA GLN A 30 12.68 0.97 -15.86
C GLN A 30 13.80 1.82 -15.24
N ILE A 31 13.75 2.12 -13.94
CA ILE A 31 14.81 2.83 -13.19
C ILE A 31 16.12 2.04 -13.20
N GLN A 32 16.04 0.71 -13.13
CA GLN A 32 17.22 -0.16 -13.13
C GLN A 32 17.90 -0.20 -14.50
N GLN A 33 17.14 -0.17 -15.58
CA GLN A 33 17.65 -0.20 -16.96
C GLN A 33 18.07 1.19 -17.49
N THR A 34 17.50 2.27 -16.94
CA THR A 34 17.78 3.64 -17.40
C THR A 34 19.18 4.10 -16.98
N THR A 35 19.99 4.45 -17.96
CA THR A 35 21.36 4.96 -17.77
C THR A 35 21.43 6.49 -17.65
N SER A 36 20.47 7.21 -18.26
CA SER A 36 20.41 8.68 -18.19
C SER A 36 20.03 9.18 -16.79
N PRO A 37 20.87 10.01 -16.13
CA PRO A 37 20.60 10.50 -14.77
C PRO A 37 19.30 11.31 -14.66
N GLN A 38 19.00 12.17 -15.65
CA GLN A 38 17.80 13.01 -15.62
C GLN A 38 16.53 12.17 -15.77
N GLN A 39 16.52 11.22 -16.70
CA GLN A 39 15.39 10.29 -16.87
C GLN A 39 15.21 9.43 -15.63
N LYS A 40 16.31 8.96 -15.03
CA LYS A 40 16.27 8.18 -13.79
C LYS A 40 15.69 8.98 -12.62
N ALA A 41 16.00 10.26 -12.50
CA ALA A 41 15.41 11.13 -11.48
C ALA A 41 13.90 11.29 -11.68
N GLN A 42 13.46 11.51 -12.92
CA GLN A 42 12.03 11.62 -13.24
C GLN A 42 11.27 10.32 -12.92
N LEU A 43 11.83 9.16 -13.30
CA LEU A 43 11.21 7.86 -13.00
C LEU A 43 11.14 7.59 -11.50
N LYS A 44 12.15 8.01 -10.72
CA LYS A 44 12.12 7.91 -9.26
C LYS A 44 11.01 8.76 -8.64
N ASN A 45 10.76 9.95 -9.18
CA ASN A 45 9.64 10.78 -8.71
C ASN A 45 8.31 10.09 -8.99
N GLN A 46 8.11 9.55 -10.21
CA GLN A 46 6.91 8.79 -10.55
C GLN A 46 6.73 7.54 -9.66
N LEU A 47 7.82 6.82 -9.37
CA LEU A 47 7.80 5.68 -8.47
C LEU A 47 7.38 6.10 -7.06
N ASN A 48 7.87 7.25 -6.57
CA ASN A 48 7.49 7.80 -5.28
C ASN A 48 6.00 8.17 -5.24
N ASP A 49 5.48 8.80 -6.29
CA ASP A 49 4.06 9.16 -6.37
C ASP A 49 3.16 7.91 -6.28
N VAL A 50 3.49 6.86 -7.05
CA VAL A 50 2.78 5.57 -6.98
C VAL A 50 2.92 4.93 -5.59
N HIS A 51 4.10 5.00 -4.97
CA HIS A 51 4.31 4.48 -3.61
C HIS A 51 3.43 5.17 -2.57
N GLN A 52 3.32 6.50 -2.64
CA GLN A 52 2.46 7.28 -1.76
C GLN A 52 0.99 6.91 -1.98
N GLU A 53 0.55 6.77 -3.23
CA GLU A 53 -0.84 6.39 -3.52
C GLU A 53 -1.19 5.00 -2.94
N ILE A 54 -0.32 4.01 -3.14
CA ILE A 54 -0.49 2.66 -2.57
C ILE A 54 -0.54 2.74 -1.04
N SER A 55 0.37 3.51 -0.43
CA SER A 55 0.45 3.68 1.03
C SER A 55 -0.82 4.31 1.59
N ASP A 56 -1.25 5.44 1.03
CA ASP A 56 -2.45 6.17 1.45
C ASP A 56 -3.70 5.31 1.33
N ARG A 57 -3.83 4.59 0.22
CA ARG A 57 -4.97 3.72 -0.02
C ARG A 57 -5.00 2.55 0.96
N THR A 58 -3.86 1.92 1.19
CA THR A 58 -3.72 0.80 2.14
C THR A 58 -4.04 1.27 3.55
N GLN A 59 -3.52 2.42 3.98
CA GLN A 59 -3.85 2.99 5.28
C GLN A 59 -5.34 3.30 5.43
N LYS A 60 -5.99 3.86 4.40
CA LYS A 60 -7.44 4.11 4.41
C LYS A 60 -8.23 2.81 4.55
N GLN A 61 -7.86 1.76 3.83
CA GLN A 61 -8.50 0.44 3.91
C GLN A 61 -8.32 -0.21 5.29
N LEU A 62 -7.11 -0.17 5.85
CA LEU A 62 -6.84 -0.71 7.19
C LEU A 62 -7.63 0.04 8.27
N LYS A 63 -7.71 1.38 8.20
CA LYS A 63 -8.54 2.18 9.11
C LYS A 63 -10.02 1.85 8.98
N ALA A 64 -10.53 1.67 7.75
CA ALA A 64 -11.92 1.29 7.53
C ALA A 64 -12.21 -0.12 8.08
N PHE A 65 -11.30 -1.07 7.84
CA PHE A 65 -11.39 -2.42 8.36
C PHE A 65 -11.41 -2.46 9.89
N ALA A 66 -10.52 -1.73 10.56
CA ALA A 66 -10.49 -1.64 12.03
C ALA A 66 -11.77 -1.01 12.61
N LYS A 67 -12.35 -0.01 11.94
CA LYS A 67 -13.65 0.56 12.34
C LYS A 67 -14.81 -0.43 12.22
N GLN A 68 -14.79 -1.29 11.20
CA GLN A 68 -15.81 -2.33 11.01
C GLN A 68 -15.62 -3.54 11.94
N ASN A 69 -14.41 -3.75 12.45
CA ASN A 69 -14.05 -4.87 13.30
C ASN A 69 -13.45 -4.38 14.64
N PRO A 70 -14.25 -3.73 15.50
CA PRO A 70 -13.76 -3.11 16.75
C PRO A 70 -13.23 -4.13 17.77
N GLU A 71 -13.58 -5.42 17.62
CA GLU A 71 -13.05 -6.52 18.44
C GLU A 71 -11.62 -6.92 18.02
N ILE A 72 -11.21 -6.60 16.79
CA ILE A 72 -9.81 -6.68 16.33
C ILE A 72 -9.09 -5.43 16.84
N LYS A 73 -9.00 -5.28 18.16
CA LYS A 73 -8.12 -4.27 18.75
C LYS A 73 -6.69 -4.65 18.39
N GLN A 74 -5.91 -3.70 17.86
CA GLN A 74 -4.46 -3.83 17.99
C GLN A 74 -4.19 -4.02 19.49
N PRO A 75 -3.32 -4.97 19.89
CA PRO A 75 -2.86 -4.99 21.26
C PRO A 75 -2.39 -3.58 21.60
N ASP A 76 -2.77 -3.08 22.77
CA ASP A 76 -2.29 -1.80 23.25
C ASP A 76 -0.78 -1.78 23.02
N SER A 77 -0.29 -0.67 22.46
CA SER A 77 1.14 -0.41 22.36
C SER A 77 1.67 -0.15 23.77
N GLU A 78 1.49 -1.09 24.69
CA GLU A 78 2.33 -1.15 25.87
C GLU A 78 3.76 -1.22 25.33
N PRO A 79 4.61 -0.22 25.61
CA PRO A 79 6.01 -0.33 25.26
C PRO A 79 6.50 -1.58 26.00
N ASP A 80 6.91 -2.58 25.23
CA ASP A 80 7.42 -3.84 25.72
C ASP A 80 8.49 -3.56 26.79
N GLN A 81 8.10 -3.64 28.07
CA GLN A 81 8.99 -3.39 29.20
C GLN A 81 10.05 -4.49 29.33
N SER A 82 10.13 -5.43 28.38
CA SER A 82 11.11 -6.51 28.35
C SER A 82 12.50 -6.02 27.95
N LEU A 83 12.66 -4.77 27.50
CA LEU A 83 13.96 -4.09 27.40
C LEU A 83 14.39 -3.49 28.75
N LYS A 84 14.35 -4.28 29.83
CA LYS A 84 15.16 -3.99 31.02
C LYS A 84 16.59 -4.43 30.73
N ARG A 85 17.51 -3.47 30.79
CA ARG A 85 18.96 -3.66 30.63
C ARG A 85 19.55 -4.49 31.75
#